data_AF-A0A7V8EH45-F1
#
_entry.id   AF-A0A7V8EH45-F1
#
_cell.length_a   1.000
_cell.length_b   1.000
_cell.length_c   1.000
_cell.angle_alpha   90.00
_cell.angle_beta   90.00
_cell.angle_gamma   90.00
#
_symmetry.space_group_name_H-M   'P 1'
#
loop_
_entity.id
_entity.type
_entity.pdbx_description
1 polymer ?
#
loop_
_entity_poly.entity_id
_entity_poly.type
_entity_poly.pdbx_seq_one_letter_code
_entity_poly.pdbx_strand_id
1 'polypeptide(L)'
;MRFLGAFLYQVLGAKDRKDFAYQCDRLYRPDFYATLRPDELNSVHVNPKWLKLLDDGIELRESCILKLIAAKPELQRVLKNPLWELLEWDVYDRGAAIRYLESLKPRSRALERTAYRDRTNARMSWAMGVPDWERLAFPLALLDAPKYPAQKRWLNGRFCNFLALATLHPAYRACYQDLWILIDQWLSARQVRREVASPLTWPADITAFNKHRDVFKKRRAFLVETGWLPPGDASFAVHAAMLWCICLGGETLTDRIMKSMLNGVKRCPDWLRRIMRGLDCHLDIKVF
;
A
#
# COMPACT_ATOMS: atom_id res chain seq x y z
N MET A 1 8.20 -1.64 14.69
CA MET A 1 7.61 -1.40 13.34
C MET A 1 6.09 -1.40 13.43
N ARG A 2 5.41 -0.23 13.39
CA ARG A 2 3.93 -0.14 13.47
C ARG A 2 3.18 -0.95 12.40
N PHE A 3 3.81 -1.15 11.23
CA PHE A 3 3.28 -1.98 10.15
C PHE A 3 3.05 -3.44 10.57
N LEU A 4 3.87 -4.00 11.46
CA LEU A 4 3.68 -5.36 11.98
C LEU A 4 2.39 -5.46 12.80
N GLY A 5 2.14 -4.48 13.69
CA GLY A 5 0.92 -4.42 14.49
C GLY A 5 -0.33 -4.23 13.63
N ALA A 6 -0.28 -3.31 12.68
CA ALA A 6 -1.35 -3.05 11.73
C ALA A 6 -1.70 -4.27 10.86
N PHE A 7 -0.69 -4.96 10.33
CA PHE A 7 -0.89 -6.15 9.52
C PHE A 7 -1.43 -7.32 10.36
N LEU A 8 -0.91 -7.49 11.58
CA LEU A 8 -1.43 -8.49 12.51
C LEU A 8 -2.91 -8.23 12.84
N TYR A 9 -3.29 -6.97 13.08
CA TYR A 9 -4.68 -6.58 13.29
C TYR A 9 -5.58 -7.04 12.14
N GLN A 10 -5.15 -6.83 10.90
CA GLN A 10 -5.87 -7.25 9.70
C GLN A 10 -5.95 -8.77 9.57
N VAL A 11 -4.83 -9.49 9.73
CA VAL A 11 -4.76 -10.95 9.59
C VAL A 11 -5.60 -11.66 10.66
N LEU A 12 -5.75 -11.06 11.83
CA LEU A 12 -6.64 -11.55 12.89
C LEU A 12 -8.12 -11.24 12.63
N GLY A 13 -8.43 -10.33 11.71
CA GLY A 13 -9.80 -9.84 11.50
C GLY A 13 -10.36 -9.19 12.77
N ALA A 14 -9.50 -8.52 13.54
CA ALA A 14 -9.90 -7.93 14.81
C ALA A 14 -10.97 -6.86 14.61
N LYS A 15 -12.03 -6.92 15.42
CA LYS A 15 -13.17 -6.00 15.33
C LYS A 15 -12.83 -4.62 15.91
N ASP A 16 -12.06 -4.63 17.00
CA ASP A 16 -11.62 -3.44 17.69
C ASP A 16 -10.26 -3.66 18.38
N ARG A 17 -9.76 -2.62 19.06
CA ARG A 17 -8.47 -2.62 19.77
C ARG A 17 -8.43 -3.64 20.90
N LYS A 18 -9.54 -3.84 21.62
CA LYS A 18 -9.61 -4.78 22.75
C LYS A 18 -9.59 -6.22 22.23
N ASP A 19 -10.39 -6.50 21.20
CA ASP A 19 -10.40 -7.78 20.49
C ASP A 19 -9.02 -8.12 19.92
N PHE A 20 -8.34 -7.15 19.30
CA PHE A 20 -6.96 -7.32 18.84
C PHE A 20 -6.01 -7.75 19.97
N ALA A 21 -6.00 -7.03 21.08
CA ALA A 21 -5.11 -7.34 22.20
C ALA A 21 -5.41 -8.72 22.80
N TYR A 22 -6.69 -9.07 22.91
CA TYR A 22 -7.15 -10.37 23.38
C TYR A 22 -6.71 -11.51 22.45
N GLN A 23 -6.92 -11.37 21.14
CA GLN A 23 -6.52 -12.38 20.17
C GLN A 23 -5.00 -12.57 20.11
N CYS A 24 -4.21 -11.48 20.18
CA CYS A 24 -2.75 -11.57 20.24
C CYS A 24 -2.30 -12.34 21.49
N ASP A 25 -2.93 -12.08 22.62
CA ASP A 25 -2.56 -12.72 23.88
C ASP A 25 -2.93 -14.21 23.90
N ARG A 26 -4.07 -14.57 23.31
CA ARG A 26 -4.48 -15.96 23.09
C ARG A 26 -3.51 -16.71 22.18
N LEU A 27 -3.00 -16.06 21.13
CA LEU A 27 -1.98 -16.64 20.27
C LEU A 27 -0.64 -16.83 20.98
N TYR A 28 -0.28 -15.91 21.87
CA TYR A 28 0.98 -15.95 22.59
C TYR A 28 0.96 -16.96 23.76
N ARG A 29 -0.21 -17.18 24.38
CA ARG A 29 -0.40 -18.06 25.56
C ARG A 29 -1.58 -19.02 25.36
N PRO A 30 -1.55 -19.93 24.36
CA PRO A 30 -2.69 -20.78 24.04
C PRO A 30 -3.13 -21.64 25.23
N ASP A 31 -2.19 -22.19 26.00
CA ASP A 31 -2.49 -23.08 27.12
C ASP A 31 -3.21 -22.36 28.27
N PHE A 32 -2.80 -21.12 28.57
CA PHE A 32 -3.47 -20.30 29.59
C PHE A 32 -4.96 -20.12 29.23
N TYR A 33 -5.24 -19.71 28.00
CA TYR A 33 -6.61 -19.48 27.54
C TYR A 33 -7.42 -20.76 27.36
N ALA A 34 -6.78 -21.91 27.13
CA ALA A 34 -7.45 -23.20 27.05
C ALA A 34 -7.99 -23.70 28.41
N THR A 35 -7.39 -23.23 29.51
CA THR A 35 -7.79 -23.61 30.88
C THR A 35 -8.87 -22.73 31.50
N LEU A 36 -9.19 -21.58 30.90
CA LEU A 36 -10.15 -20.62 31.43
C LEU A 36 -11.60 -21.04 31.18
N ARG A 37 -12.45 -20.82 32.19
CA ARG A 37 -13.89 -20.97 32.04
C ARG A 37 -14.52 -19.80 31.26
N PRO A 38 -15.72 -19.98 30.68
CA PRO A 38 -16.44 -18.92 29.95
C PRO A 38 -16.62 -17.60 30.72
N ASP A 39 -16.83 -17.67 32.04
CA ASP A 39 -16.98 -16.53 32.94
C ASP A 39 -15.65 -15.82 33.23
N GLU A 40 -14.53 -16.56 33.25
CA GLU A 40 -13.18 -16.04 33.47
C GLU A 40 -12.59 -15.36 32.22
N LEU A 41 -13.06 -15.74 31.02
CA LEU A 41 -12.61 -15.14 29.76
C LEU A 41 -12.90 -13.63 29.67
N ASN A 42 -13.98 -13.17 30.31
CA ASN A 42 -14.39 -11.76 30.28
C ASN A 42 -13.60 -10.85 31.23
N SER A 43 -12.92 -11.43 32.22
CA SER A 43 -12.14 -10.70 33.25
C SER A 43 -10.63 -10.68 32.97
N VAL A 44 -10.17 -11.32 31.89
CA VAL A 44 -8.75 -11.37 31.54
C VAL A 44 -8.22 -9.97 31.23
N HIS A 45 -7.21 -9.54 32.00
CA HIS A 45 -6.43 -8.35 31.69
C HIS A 45 -5.47 -8.62 30.54
N VAL A 46 -5.79 -8.05 29.37
CA VAL A 46 -4.95 -8.11 28.18
C VAL A 46 -3.63 -7.37 28.37
N ASN A 47 -2.55 -7.95 27.83
CA ASN A 47 -1.22 -7.36 27.94
C ASN A 47 -1.17 -6.01 27.19
N PRO A 48 -0.85 -4.88 27.86
CA PRO A 48 -0.82 -3.57 27.22
C PRO A 48 0.22 -3.46 26.10
N LYS A 49 1.21 -4.37 26.06
CA LYS A 49 2.20 -4.42 24.97
C LYS A 49 1.56 -4.62 23.60
N TRP A 50 0.43 -5.33 23.49
CA TRP A 50 -0.25 -5.50 22.21
C TRP A 50 -0.78 -4.19 21.69
N LEU A 51 -1.44 -3.40 22.54
CA LEU A 51 -1.91 -2.07 22.17
C LEU A 51 -0.76 -1.14 21.79
N LYS A 52 0.34 -1.17 22.57
CA LYS A 52 1.57 -0.42 22.22
C LYS A 52 2.19 -0.86 20.90
N LEU A 53 2.08 -2.13 20.51
CA LEU A 53 2.54 -2.58 19.19
C LEU A 53 1.70 -1.96 18.07
N LEU A 54 0.38 -1.86 18.28
CA LEU A 54 -0.54 -1.28 17.30
C LEU A 54 -0.36 0.24 17.19
N ASP A 55 -0.24 0.93 18.32
CA ASP A 55 -0.22 2.39 18.40
C ASP A 55 1.18 2.98 18.22
N ASP A 56 2.15 2.42 18.93
CA ASP A 56 3.50 2.97 19.04
C ASP A 56 4.50 2.20 18.17
N GLY A 57 4.20 0.95 17.83
CA GLY A 57 5.07 0.12 17.01
C GLY A 57 6.28 -0.40 17.75
N ILE A 58 6.14 -0.63 19.06
CA ILE A 58 7.20 -1.14 19.93
C ILE A 58 7.90 -2.36 19.33
N GLU A 59 9.17 -2.53 19.66
CA GLU A 59 9.91 -3.72 19.30
C GLU A 59 9.46 -4.91 20.16
N LEU A 60 9.12 -6.00 19.49
CA LEU A 60 8.86 -7.26 20.13
C LEU A 60 10.17 -8.04 20.23
N ARG A 61 10.32 -8.81 21.31
CA ARG A 61 11.41 -9.79 21.40
C ARG A 61 11.30 -10.78 20.25
N GLU A 62 12.43 -11.21 19.71
CA GLU A 62 12.51 -12.16 18.59
C GLU A 62 11.68 -13.43 18.86
N SER A 63 11.76 -13.99 20.07
CA SER A 63 10.95 -15.16 20.46
C SER A 63 9.44 -14.94 20.37
N CYS A 64 8.96 -13.71 20.59
CA CYS A 64 7.56 -13.36 20.42
C CYS A 64 7.20 -13.29 18.93
N ILE A 65 8.06 -12.67 18.11
CA ILE A 65 7.88 -12.58 16.67
C ILE A 65 7.83 -13.99 16.04
N LEU A 66 8.75 -14.88 16.42
CA LEU A 66 8.78 -16.27 15.93
C LEU A 66 7.49 -17.03 16.26
N LYS A 67 6.95 -16.87 17.47
CA LYS A 67 5.66 -17.47 17.85
C LYS A 67 4.49 -16.92 17.03
N LEU A 68 4.44 -15.60 16.85
CA LEU A 68 3.41 -14.96 16.03
C LEU A 68 3.48 -15.45 14.57
N ILE A 69 4.68 -15.55 14.00
CA ILE A 69 4.89 -16.08 12.65
C ILE A 69 4.49 -17.55 12.56
N ALA A 70 4.81 -18.37 13.57
CA ALA A 70 4.41 -19.77 13.58
C ALA A 70 2.88 -19.92 13.56
N ALA A 71 2.16 -19.04 14.26
CA ALA A 71 0.69 -19.03 14.25
C ALA A 71 0.07 -18.35 13.02
N LYS A 72 0.75 -17.33 12.46
CA LYS A 72 0.32 -16.50 11.34
C LYS A 72 1.49 -16.26 10.37
N PRO A 73 1.79 -17.22 9.48
CA PRO A 73 2.94 -17.15 8.57
C PRO A 73 2.94 -15.93 7.65
N GLU A 74 1.78 -15.35 7.37
CA GLU A 74 1.60 -14.16 6.54
C GLU A 74 2.38 -12.95 7.07
N LEU A 75 2.64 -12.89 8.38
CA LEU A 75 3.44 -11.82 9.00
C LEU A 75 4.86 -11.74 8.44
N GLN A 76 5.40 -12.84 7.89
CA GLN A 76 6.70 -12.81 7.23
C GLN A 76 6.75 -11.83 6.07
N ARG A 77 5.62 -11.59 5.40
CA ARG A 77 5.52 -10.65 4.27
C ARG A 77 5.85 -9.23 4.69
N VAL A 78 5.51 -8.85 5.93
CA VAL A 78 5.85 -7.54 6.47
C VAL A 78 7.34 -7.47 6.73
N LEU A 79 7.89 -8.41 7.51
CA LEU A 79 9.28 -8.35 7.96
C LEU A 79 10.29 -8.49 6.82
N LYS A 80 9.97 -9.32 5.82
CA LYS A 80 10.84 -9.59 4.67
C LYS A 80 10.51 -8.69 3.47
N ASN A 81 9.72 -7.63 3.65
CA ASN A 81 9.36 -6.77 2.53
C ASN A 81 10.63 -6.04 2.01
N PRO A 82 10.94 -6.10 0.70
CA PRO A 82 12.10 -5.42 0.13
C PRO A 82 12.09 -3.89 0.30
N LEU A 83 10.94 -3.31 0.65
CA LEU A 83 10.81 -1.89 0.95
C LEU A 83 11.75 -1.45 2.08
N TRP A 84 11.86 -2.24 3.15
CA TRP A 84 12.67 -1.86 4.32
C TRP A 84 14.14 -1.78 3.94
N GLU A 85 14.62 -2.80 3.23
CA GLU A 85 15.98 -2.86 2.70
C GLU A 85 16.28 -1.62 1.82
N LEU A 86 15.36 -1.24 0.93
CA LEU A 86 15.52 -0.05 0.08
C LEU A 86 15.50 1.29 0.84
N LEU A 87 14.72 1.39 1.91
CA LEU A 87 14.59 2.61 2.71
C LEU A 87 15.75 2.77 3.71
N GLU A 88 16.32 1.67 4.20
CA GLU A 88 17.47 1.65 5.12
C GLU A 88 18.80 1.93 4.40
N TRP A 89 18.88 1.65 3.10
CA TRP A 89 20.12 1.75 2.34
C TRP A 89 20.39 3.15 1.80
N ASP A 90 21.02 3.97 2.63
CA ASP A 90 21.46 5.28 2.19
C ASP A 90 22.90 5.68 2.60
N VAL A 91 23.82 4.76 2.92
CA VAL A 91 25.23 5.19 3.12
C VAL A 91 26.28 4.32 2.41
N TYR A 92 26.10 3.00 2.32
CA TYR A 92 27.19 2.10 1.91
C TYR A 92 26.94 1.25 0.65
N ASP A 93 25.72 1.18 0.11
CA ASP A 93 25.40 0.29 -1.01
C ASP A 93 24.63 0.97 -2.14
N ARG A 94 25.38 1.56 -3.09
CA ARG A 94 24.81 2.22 -4.28
C ARG A 94 24.21 1.23 -5.30
N GLY A 95 24.38 -0.08 -5.12
CA GLY A 95 23.94 -1.12 -6.05
C GLY A 95 22.59 -1.77 -5.69
N ALA A 96 22.17 -1.62 -4.44
CA ALA A 96 20.89 -2.01 -3.85
C ALA A 96 19.69 -2.00 -4.81
N ALA A 97 19.28 -0.81 -5.26
CA ALA A 97 18.11 -0.64 -6.11
C ALA A 97 18.27 -1.32 -7.48
N ILE A 98 19.50 -1.31 -8.02
CA ILE A 98 19.77 -1.99 -9.29
C ILE A 98 19.61 -3.49 -9.11
N ARG A 99 20.22 -4.10 -8.09
CA ARG A 99 20.09 -5.54 -7.82
C ARG A 99 18.64 -5.94 -7.60
N TYR A 100 17.89 -5.16 -6.82
CA TYR A 100 16.46 -5.38 -6.64
C TYR A 100 15.71 -5.37 -7.98
N LEU A 101 15.90 -4.35 -8.82
CA LEU A 101 15.26 -4.29 -10.14
C LEU A 101 15.71 -5.43 -11.06
N GLU A 102 16.97 -5.84 -11.02
CA GLU A 102 17.47 -6.94 -11.84
C GLU A 102 16.90 -8.29 -11.42
N SER A 103 16.67 -8.51 -10.12
CA SER A 103 15.95 -9.69 -9.61
C SER A 103 14.51 -9.81 -10.15
N LEU A 104 13.91 -8.67 -10.53
CA LEU A 104 12.54 -8.62 -11.06
C LEU A 104 12.46 -8.81 -12.58
N LYS A 105 13.56 -8.68 -13.33
CA LYS A 105 13.56 -8.84 -14.80
C LYS A 105 12.94 -10.15 -15.30
N PRO A 106 13.18 -11.33 -14.68
CA PRO A 106 12.55 -12.58 -15.13
C PRO A 106 11.03 -12.58 -14.97
N ARG A 107 10.48 -11.68 -14.15
CA ARG A 107 9.07 -11.66 -13.73
C ARG A 107 8.33 -10.38 -14.16
N SER A 108 9.02 -9.40 -14.72
CA SER A 108 8.43 -8.10 -15.08
C SER A 108 8.96 -7.55 -16.40
N ARG A 109 8.04 -7.38 -17.36
CA ARG A 109 8.33 -6.71 -18.63
C ARG A 109 8.45 -5.19 -18.49
N ALA A 110 8.23 -4.60 -17.31
CA ALA A 110 8.29 -3.15 -17.12
C ALA A 110 9.69 -2.55 -17.30
N LEU A 111 10.74 -3.36 -17.13
CA LEU A 111 12.12 -2.95 -17.30
C LEU A 111 12.63 -3.13 -18.73
N GLU A 112 11.84 -3.75 -19.62
CA GLU A 112 12.20 -3.91 -21.02
C GLU A 112 12.24 -2.55 -21.73
N ARG A 113 13.31 -2.32 -22.49
CA ARG A 113 13.45 -1.14 -23.32
C ARG A 113 12.41 -1.15 -24.43
N THR A 114 11.81 0.01 -24.70
CA THR A 114 10.88 0.23 -25.81
C THR A 114 10.93 1.68 -26.23
N ALA A 115 10.85 1.94 -27.54
CA ALA A 115 10.68 3.30 -28.08
C ALA A 115 9.23 3.80 -27.97
N TYR A 116 8.26 2.88 -27.85
CA TYR A 116 6.83 3.22 -27.83
C TYR A 116 6.36 3.60 -26.43
N ARG A 117 5.89 4.84 -26.26
CA ARG A 117 5.35 5.37 -25.00
C ARG A 117 4.18 4.56 -24.46
N ASP A 118 3.27 4.11 -25.32
CA ASP A 118 2.09 3.35 -24.89
C ASP A 118 2.44 2.00 -24.30
N ARG A 119 3.48 1.34 -24.84
CA ARG A 119 4.00 0.09 -24.26
C ARG A 119 4.60 0.33 -22.88
N THR A 120 5.35 1.42 -22.69
CA THR A 120 5.87 1.81 -21.37
C THR A 120 4.71 2.06 -20.40
N ASN A 121 3.69 2.80 -20.82
CA ASN A 121 2.52 3.10 -19.97
C ASN A 121 1.81 1.81 -19.53
N ALA A 122 1.52 0.91 -20.46
CA ALA A 122 0.85 -0.35 -20.16
C ALA A 122 1.69 -1.23 -19.21
N ARG A 123 2.98 -1.42 -19.50
CA ARG A 123 3.88 -2.23 -18.69
C ARG A 123 4.08 -1.66 -17.29
N MET A 124 4.24 -0.34 -17.16
CA MET A 124 4.35 0.33 -15.87
C MET A 124 3.05 0.22 -15.07
N SER A 125 1.90 0.39 -15.72
CA SER A 125 0.60 0.25 -15.06
C SER A 125 0.42 -1.17 -14.49
N TRP A 126 0.77 -2.19 -15.28
CA TRP A 126 0.72 -3.59 -14.83
C TRP A 126 1.73 -3.89 -13.71
N ALA A 127 2.97 -3.43 -13.83
CA ALA A 127 3.99 -3.70 -12.82
C ALA A 127 3.72 -3.00 -11.48
N MET A 128 3.15 -1.80 -11.50
CA MET A 128 2.70 -1.11 -10.29
C MET A 128 1.46 -1.82 -9.69
N GLY A 129 0.54 -2.26 -10.54
CA GLY A 129 -0.74 -2.87 -10.16
C GLY A 129 -1.56 -1.98 -9.22
N VAL A 130 -2.29 -2.60 -8.30
CA VAL A 130 -3.12 -1.89 -7.32
C VAL A 130 -2.24 -1.20 -6.26
N PRO A 131 -2.45 0.08 -5.93
CA PRO A 131 -1.67 0.77 -4.90
C PRO A 131 -1.74 0.08 -3.54
N ASP A 132 -0.57 -0.32 -3.06
CA ASP A 132 -0.36 -0.92 -1.74
C ASP A 132 1.06 -0.57 -1.25
N TRP A 133 1.25 -0.48 0.07
CA TRP A 133 2.55 -0.18 0.63
C TRP A 133 3.57 -1.30 0.33
N GLU A 134 3.13 -2.56 0.28
CA GLU A 134 3.99 -3.72 -0.02
C GLU A 134 4.65 -3.62 -1.40
N ARG A 135 4.08 -2.80 -2.29
CA ARG A 135 4.53 -2.62 -3.67
C ARG A 135 5.44 -1.42 -3.87
N LEU A 136 5.73 -0.63 -2.82
CA LEU A 136 6.51 0.61 -2.93
C LEU A 136 8.00 0.39 -3.21
N ALA A 137 8.53 -0.81 -2.96
CA ALA A 137 9.90 -1.16 -3.27
C ALA A 137 10.26 -0.94 -4.76
N PHE A 138 9.39 -1.39 -5.67
CA PHE A 138 9.58 -1.21 -7.12
C PHE A 138 9.67 0.25 -7.59
N PRO A 139 8.68 1.12 -7.31
CA PRO A 139 8.76 2.52 -7.70
C PRO A 139 9.94 3.24 -7.04
N LEU A 140 10.26 2.97 -5.77
CA LEU A 140 11.41 3.59 -5.10
C LEU A 140 12.74 3.16 -5.75
N ALA A 141 12.93 1.88 -6.01
CA ALA A 141 14.12 1.40 -6.70
C ALA A 141 14.25 1.99 -8.13
N LEU A 142 13.13 2.18 -8.83
CA LEU A 142 13.12 2.85 -10.14
C LEU A 142 13.55 4.32 -10.07
N LEU A 143 13.10 5.07 -9.06
CA LEU A 143 13.54 6.45 -8.84
C LEU A 143 15.05 6.50 -8.58
N ASP A 144 15.60 5.47 -7.95
CA ASP A 144 17.04 5.34 -7.76
C ASP A 144 17.81 4.98 -9.02
N ALA A 145 17.24 4.17 -9.90
CA ALA A 145 18.04 3.55 -10.94
C ALA A 145 18.35 4.55 -12.07
N PRO A 146 19.63 4.81 -12.41
CA PRO A 146 19.97 5.70 -13.53
C PRO A 146 19.47 5.14 -14.87
N LYS A 147 19.44 3.81 -15.01
CA LYS A 147 19.24 3.03 -16.25
C LYS A 147 17.86 3.12 -16.90
N TYR A 148 16.83 3.65 -16.22
CA TYR A 148 15.43 3.59 -16.67
C TYR A 148 14.76 4.97 -16.82
N PRO A 149 15.24 5.85 -17.73
CA PRO A 149 14.75 7.23 -17.83
C PRO A 149 13.26 7.34 -18.22
N ALA A 150 12.76 6.46 -19.10
CA ALA A 150 11.36 6.48 -19.52
C ALA A 150 10.40 6.09 -18.38
N GLN A 151 10.75 5.05 -17.64
CA GLN A 151 10.02 4.58 -16.47
C GLN A 151 10.03 5.63 -15.36
N LYS A 152 11.18 6.26 -15.09
CA LYS A 152 11.29 7.37 -14.14
C LYS A 152 10.39 8.54 -14.53
N ARG A 153 10.41 8.98 -15.79
CA ARG A 153 9.54 10.05 -16.26
C ARG A 153 8.05 9.71 -16.07
N TRP A 154 7.67 8.47 -16.35
CA TRP A 154 6.29 8.01 -16.10
C TRP A 154 5.93 8.08 -14.61
N LEU A 155 6.87 7.69 -13.74
CA LEU A 155 6.71 7.64 -12.30
C LEU A 155 6.67 9.03 -11.65
N ASN A 156 7.44 9.99 -12.16
CA ASN A 156 7.56 11.33 -11.57
C ASN A 156 6.20 12.04 -11.39
N GLY A 157 5.28 11.90 -12.35
CA GLY A 157 3.94 12.48 -12.27
C GLY A 157 2.90 11.60 -11.56
N ARG A 158 3.30 10.44 -11.02
CA ARG A 158 2.37 9.39 -10.58
C ARG A 158 2.68 8.81 -9.21
N PHE A 159 3.93 8.89 -8.77
CA PHE A 159 4.38 8.29 -7.51
C PHE A 159 3.62 8.83 -6.31
N CYS A 160 3.45 10.15 -6.21
CA CYS A 160 2.67 10.76 -5.12
C CYS A 160 1.22 10.26 -5.10
N ASN A 161 0.57 10.11 -6.25
CA ASN A 161 -0.78 9.54 -6.34
C ASN A 161 -0.80 8.07 -5.88
N PHE A 162 0.18 7.27 -6.31
CA PHE A 162 0.29 5.89 -5.91
C PHE A 162 0.46 5.75 -4.39
N LEU A 163 1.37 6.53 -3.80
CA LEU A 163 1.56 6.56 -2.34
C LEU A 163 0.32 7.07 -1.60
N ALA A 164 -0.30 8.14 -2.07
CA ALA A 164 -1.52 8.69 -1.48
C ALA A 164 -2.64 7.65 -1.47
N LEU A 165 -2.79 6.86 -2.54
CA LEU A 165 -3.77 5.77 -2.59
C LEU A 165 -3.38 4.60 -1.69
N ALA A 166 -2.12 4.15 -1.70
CA ALA A 166 -1.64 3.07 -0.83
C ALA A 166 -1.86 3.39 0.67
N THR A 167 -1.72 4.66 1.04
CA THR A 167 -1.93 5.14 2.42
C THR A 167 -3.41 5.34 2.81
N LEU A 168 -4.35 5.06 1.91
CA LEU A 168 -5.77 5.00 2.24
C LEU A 168 -6.21 3.65 2.80
N HIS A 169 -5.34 2.63 2.76
CA HIS A 169 -5.70 1.30 3.24
C HIS A 169 -6.06 1.37 4.74
N PRO A 170 -7.27 0.93 5.13
CA PRO A 170 -7.79 1.08 6.49
C PRO A 170 -6.88 0.50 7.57
N ALA A 171 -6.28 -0.67 7.30
CA ALA A 171 -5.36 -1.33 8.23
C ALA A 171 -4.14 -0.46 8.59
N TYR A 172 -3.66 0.39 7.68
CA TYR A 172 -2.41 1.15 7.85
C TYR A 172 -2.65 2.61 8.21
N ARG A 173 -3.89 2.98 8.60
CA ARG A 173 -4.26 4.36 8.93
C ARG A 173 -3.39 4.96 10.05
N ALA A 174 -2.93 4.16 11.00
CA ALA A 174 -2.10 4.63 12.11
C ALA A 174 -0.61 4.77 11.75
N CYS A 175 -0.14 4.08 10.69
CA CYS A 175 1.29 4.01 10.35
C CYS A 175 1.67 4.69 9.03
N TYR A 176 0.72 5.21 8.27
CA TYR A 176 1.02 5.85 6.98
C TYR A 176 1.93 7.09 7.13
N GLN A 177 1.81 7.81 8.25
CA GLN A 177 2.63 9.00 8.49
C GLN A 177 4.10 8.61 8.63
N ASP A 178 4.37 7.51 9.33
CA ASP A 178 5.74 6.98 9.47
C ASP A 178 6.30 6.60 8.10
N LEU A 179 5.50 5.94 7.26
CA LEU A 179 5.91 5.59 5.89
C LEU A 179 6.19 6.83 5.02
N TRP A 180 5.36 7.87 5.12
CA TRP A 180 5.60 9.11 4.40
C TRP A 180 6.91 9.76 4.86
N ILE A 181 7.16 9.84 6.18
CA ILE A 181 8.39 10.40 6.74
C ILE A 181 9.62 9.64 6.25
N LEU A 182 9.58 8.31 6.28
CA LEU A 182 10.69 7.47 5.80
C LEU A 182 11.00 7.73 4.32
N ILE A 183 9.97 7.81 3.48
CA ILE A 183 10.14 8.10 2.05
C ILE A 183 10.63 9.52 1.82
N ASP A 184 10.12 10.50 2.56
CA ASP A 184 10.51 11.91 2.46
C ASP A 184 11.98 12.12 2.83
N GLN A 185 12.43 11.50 3.93
CA GLN A 185 13.82 11.49 4.36
C GLN A 185 14.72 10.82 3.31
N TRP A 186 14.31 9.66 2.80
CA TRP A 186 15.01 8.94 1.76
C TRP A 186 15.13 9.75 0.45
N LEU A 187 14.06 10.45 0.05
CA LEU A 187 14.07 11.32 -1.13
C LEU A 187 15.01 12.52 -0.93
N SER A 188 14.95 13.16 0.24
CA SER A 188 15.76 14.32 0.59
C SER A 188 17.26 14.01 0.57
N ALA A 189 17.67 12.91 1.20
CA ALA A 189 19.07 12.51 1.26
C ALA A 189 19.66 12.20 -0.14
N ARG A 190 18.81 11.87 -1.11
CA ARG A 190 19.21 11.58 -2.50
C ARG A 190 19.25 12.78 -3.42
N GLN A 191 18.40 13.78 -3.19
CA GLN A 191 18.47 15.05 -3.92
C GLN A 191 19.84 15.72 -3.73
N VAL A 192 20.42 15.62 -2.54
CA VAL A 192 21.76 16.13 -2.22
C VAL A 192 22.86 15.42 -3.03
N ARG A 193 22.64 14.18 -3.49
CA ARG A 193 23.66 13.31 -4.10
C ARG A 193 23.66 13.30 -5.62
N ARG A 194 22.64 13.84 -6.29
CA ARG A 194 22.46 13.69 -7.73
C ARG A 194 22.16 15.01 -8.41
N GLU A 195 23.15 15.52 -9.12
CA GLU A 195 22.98 16.60 -10.09
C GLU A 195 22.00 16.14 -11.19
N VAL A 196 20.86 16.84 -11.26
CA VAL A 196 19.85 16.76 -12.34
C VAL A 196 19.08 15.43 -12.43
N ALA A 197 18.24 15.15 -11.43
CA ALA A 197 17.03 14.35 -11.65
C ALA A 197 15.84 15.29 -11.88
N SER A 198 15.10 15.13 -12.98
CA SER A 198 13.86 15.88 -13.23
C SER A 198 12.96 15.85 -11.99
N PRO A 199 12.33 16.97 -11.60
CA PRO A 199 11.67 17.07 -10.30
C PRO A 199 10.56 16.03 -10.20
N LEU A 200 10.66 15.18 -9.18
CA LEU A 200 9.56 14.34 -8.72
C LEU A 200 8.45 15.28 -8.25
N THR A 201 7.21 15.07 -8.70
CA THR A 201 6.08 15.82 -8.14
C THR A 201 5.82 15.30 -6.73
N TRP A 202 6.44 15.95 -5.75
CA TRP A 202 6.40 15.58 -4.33
C TRP A 202 5.78 16.71 -3.49
N PRO A 203 4.94 16.40 -2.49
CA PRO A 203 4.41 17.40 -1.58
C PRO A 203 5.52 18.08 -0.78
N ALA A 204 5.37 19.37 -0.48
CA ALA A 204 6.35 20.11 0.32
C ALA A 204 6.45 19.63 1.77
N ASP A 205 5.34 19.12 2.32
CA ASP A 205 5.26 18.60 3.68
C ASP A 205 4.13 17.56 3.82
N ILE A 206 4.02 16.98 5.01
CA ILE A 206 2.97 16.01 5.35
C ILE A 206 1.57 16.64 5.26
N THR A 207 1.42 17.94 5.49
CA THR A 207 0.13 18.64 5.44
C THR A 207 -0.37 18.71 4.00
N ALA A 208 0.49 19.06 3.05
CA ALA A 208 0.22 19.04 1.62
C ALA A 208 -0.09 17.62 1.14
N PHE A 209 0.66 16.62 1.60
CA PHE A 209 0.36 15.22 1.31
C PHE A 209 -1.01 14.79 1.85
N ASN A 210 -1.36 15.19 3.08
CA ASN A 210 -2.66 14.90 3.68
C ASN A 210 -3.81 15.54 2.88
N LYS A 211 -3.66 16.81 2.48
CA LYS A 211 -4.64 17.49 1.61
C LYS A 211 -4.84 16.74 0.30
N HIS A 212 -3.76 16.28 -0.33
CA HIS A 212 -3.82 15.48 -1.55
C HIS A 212 -4.53 14.14 -1.31
N ARG A 213 -4.22 13.46 -0.21
CA ARG A 213 -4.87 12.21 0.19
C ARG A 213 -6.36 12.38 0.44
N ASP A 214 -6.77 13.51 1.01
CA ASP A 214 -8.18 13.81 1.28
C ASP A 214 -9.00 14.00 -0.01
N VAL A 215 -8.39 14.46 -1.11
CA VAL A 215 -9.03 14.47 -2.44
C VAL A 215 -9.43 13.06 -2.84
N PHE A 216 -8.55 12.07 -2.66
CA PHE A 216 -8.87 10.67 -2.94
C PHE A 216 -9.92 10.08 -1.99
N LYS A 217 -9.93 10.47 -0.71
CA LYS A 217 -10.99 10.06 0.23
C LYS A 217 -12.36 10.57 -0.21
N LYS A 218 -12.45 11.85 -0.61
CA LYS A 218 -13.71 12.44 -1.12
C LYS A 218 -14.17 11.75 -2.40
N ARG A 219 -13.24 11.49 -3.33
CA ARG A 219 -13.55 10.72 -4.56
C ARG A 219 -14.03 9.30 -4.26
N ARG A 220 -13.40 8.60 -3.31
CA ARG A 220 -13.85 7.29 -2.84
C ARG A 220 -15.28 7.36 -2.31
N ALA A 221 -15.57 8.32 -1.42
CA ALA A 221 -16.89 8.48 -0.81
C ALA A 221 -17.96 8.71 -1.89
N PHE A 222 -17.72 9.62 -2.82
CA PHE A 222 -18.61 9.88 -3.94
C PHE A 222 -18.87 8.63 -4.81
N LEU A 223 -17.84 7.84 -5.11
CA LEU A 223 -17.99 6.60 -5.89
C LEU A 223 -18.78 5.51 -5.13
N VAL A 224 -18.71 5.51 -3.81
CA VAL A 224 -19.53 4.62 -2.96
C VAL A 224 -20.99 5.11 -2.92
N GLU A 225 -21.21 6.41 -2.71
CA GLU A 225 -22.54 7.03 -2.68
C GLU A 225 -23.30 6.85 -4.00
N THR A 226 -22.60 6.90 -5.13
CA THR A 226 -23.16 6.68 -6.47
C THR A 226 -23.41 5.20 -6.81
N GLY A 227 -23.02 4.26 -5.92
CA GLY A 227 -23.19 2.83 -6.13
C GLY A 227 -22.14 2.17 -7.04
N TRP A 228 -21.12 2.92 -7.48
CA TRP A 228 -20.08 2.40 -8.37
C TRP A 228 -19.02 1.57 -7.63
N LEU A 229 -18.85 1.82 -6.34
CA LEU A 229 -17.98 1.05 -5.45
C LEU A 229 -18.80 0.48 -4.28
N PRO A 230 -18.50 -0.75 -3.84
CA PRO A 230 -19.13 -1.32 -2.67
C PRO A 230 -18.80 -0.52 -1.39
N PRO A 231 -19.70 -0.43 -0.41
CA PRO A 231 -19.35 0.15 0.88
C PRO A 231 -18.39 -0.75 1.66
N GLY A 232 -17.74 -0.16 2.66
CA GLY A 232 -16.91 -0.88 3.62
C GLY A 232 -15.42 -0.96 3.26
N ASP A 233 -14.64 -1.41 4.25
CA ASP A 233 -13.18 -1.42 4.19
C ASP A 233 -12.61 -2.73 3.62
N ALA A 234 -13.36 -3.82 3.69
CA ALA A 234 -12.98 -5.10 3.07
C ALA A 234 -12.83 -4.99 1.54
N SER A 235 -13.50 -4.03 0.91
CA SER A 235 -13.46 -3.79 -0.53
C SER A 235 -12.35 -2.81 -0.95
N PHE A 236 -11.42 -2.48 -0.06
CA PHE A 236 -10.42 -1.44 -0.31
C PHE A 236 -9.59 -1.69 -1.58
N ALA A 237 -9.21 -2.94 -1.88
CA ALA A 237 -8.46 -3.25 -3.09
C ALA A 237 -9.19 -2.80 -4.38
N VAL A 238 -10.52 -2.95 -4.41
CA VAL A 238 -11.37 -2.49 -5.52
C VAL A 238 -11.39 -0.95 -5.57
N HIS A 239 -11.44 -0.29 -4.41
CA HIS A 239 -11.42 1.17 -4.32
C HIS A 239 -10.09 1.75 -4.82
N ALA A 240 -8.98 1.19 -4.35
CA ALA A 240 -7.63 1.59 -4.74
C ALA A 240 -7.42 1.37 -6.24
N ALA A 241 -7.86 0.23 -6.79
CA ALA A 241 -7.80 -0.06 -8.22
C ALA A 241 -8.58 0.97 -9.04
N MET A 242 -9.82 1.29 -8.64
CA MET A 242 -10.68 2.26 -9.34
C MET A 242 -10.04 3.64 -9.37
N LEU A 243 -9.65 4.16 -8.20
CA LEU A 243 -9.02 5.48 -8.10
C LEU A 243 -7.69 5.53 -8.87
N TRP A 244 -6.94 4.42 -8.86
CA TRP A 244 -5.71 4.32 -9.62
C TRP A 244 -5.95 4.32 -11.13
N CYS A 245 -6.94 3.58 -11.63
CA CYS A 245 -7.35 3.65 -13.03
C CYS A 245 -7.69 5.09 -13.43
N ILE A 246 -8.46 5.81 -12.62
CA ILE A 246 -8.79 7.22 -12.85
C ILE A 246 -7.52 8.08 -12.95
N CYS A 247 -6.57 7.92 -12.02
CA CYS A 247 -5.28 8.60 -12.09
C CYS A 247 -4.48 8.27 -13.36
N LEU A 248 -4.51 7.01 -13.80
CA LEU A 248 -3.75 6.55 -14.95
C LEU A 248 -4.35 7.02 -16.28
N GLY A 249 -5.69 7.02 -16.39
CA GLY A 249 -6.39 7.39 -17.61
C GLY A 249 -6.54 8.90 -17.85
N GLY A 250 -6.24 9.73 -16.85
CA GLY A 250 -6.21 11.18 -16.99
C GLY A 250 -7.56 11.79 -17.39
N GLU A 251 -7.51 12.93 -18.09
CA GLU A 251 -8.71 13.69 -18.50
C GLU A 251 -9.64 12.87 -19.39
N THR A 252 -9.11 12.15 -20.38
CA THR A 252 -9.93 11.35 -21.30
C THR A 252 -10.77 10.29 -20.59
N LEU A 253 -10.18 9.61 -19.60
CA LEU A 253 -10.92 8.65 -18.79
C LEU A 253 -11.92 9.35 -17.87
N THR A 254 -11.52 10.48 -17.28
CA THR A 254 -12.39 11.30 -16.43
C THR A 254 -13.62 11.77 -17.19
N ASP A 255 -13.47 12.26 -18.42
CA ASP A 255 -14.57 12.68 -19.28
C ASP A 255 -15.52 11.53 -19.61
N ARG A 256 -14.97 10.35 -19.91
CA ARG A 256 -15.78 9.15 -20.18
C ARG A 256 -16.58 8.71 -18.94
N ILE A 257 -15.99 8.83 -17.75
CA ILE A 257 -16.66 8.58 -16.48
C ILE A 257 -17.77 9.61 -16.26
N MET A 258 -17.47 10.90 -16.43
CA MET A 258 -18.44 11.98 -16.28
C MET A 258 -19.64 11.83 -17.24
N LYS A 259 -19.39 11.51 -18.51
CA LYS A 259 -20.45 11.19 -19.48
C LYS A 259 -21.31 10.01 -19.04
N SER A 260 -20.71 8.96 -18.49
CA SER A 260 -21.45 7.81 -17.97
C SER A 260 -22.33 8.20 -16.78
N MET A 261 -21.82 9.02 -15.86
CA MET A 261 -22.57 9.53 -14.71
C MET A 261 -23.73 10.45 -15.14
N LEU A 262 -23.51 11.35 -16.10
CA LEU A 262 -24.55 12.22 -16.65
C LEU A 262 -25.67 11.43 -17.35
N ASN A 263 -25.33 10.30 -17.96
CA ASN A 263 -26.29 9.38 -18.56
C ASN A 263 -27.03 8.50 -17.53
N GLY A 264 -26.86 8.77 -16.22
CA GLY A 264 -27.55 8.06 -15.15
C GLY A 264 -27.06 6.62 -14.92
N VAL A 265 -25.86 6.27 -15.36
CA VAL A 265 -25.29 4.94 -15.12
C VAL A 265 -25.05 4.76 -13.62
N LYS A 266 -25.85 3.89 -12.99
CA LYS A 266 -25.81 3.63 -11.53
C LYS A 266 -24.77 2.59 -11.10
N ARG A 267 -24.10 1.94 -12.05
CA ARG A 267 -23.17 0.83 -11.81
C ARG A 267 -21.84 1.08 -12.49
N CYS A 268 -20.76 0.54 -11.92
CA CYS A 268 -19.46 0.63 -12.57
C CYS A 268 -19.48 0.02 -13.99
N PRO A 269 -19.17 0.78 -15.06
CA PRO A 269 -19.20 0.27 -16.43
C PRO A 269 -18.22 -0.88 -16.68
N ASP A 270 -18.60 -1.84 -17.53
CA ASP A 270 -17.80 -3.03 -17.87
C ASP A 270 -16.39 -2.72 -18.35
N TRP A 271 -16.27 -1.70 -19.20
CA TRP A 271 -14.98 -1.30 -19.75
C TRP A 271 -14.02 -0.83 -18.65
N LEU A 272 -14.54 -0.18 -17.60
CA LEU A 272 -13.75 0.26 -16.45
C LEU A 272 -13.36 -0.91 -15.56
N ARG A 273 -14.29 -1.86 -15.36
CA ARG A 273 -14.01 -3.13 -14.65
C ARG A 273 -12.92 -3.94 -15.34
N ARG A 274 -12.90 -3.98 -16.69
CA ARG A 274 -11.84 -4.65 -17.46
C ARG A 274 -10.48 -3.97 -17.26
N ILE A 275 -10.44 -2.64 -17.21
CA ILE A 275 -9.20 -1.90 -16.93
C ILE A 275 -8.70 -2.22 -15.52
N MET A 276 -9.59 -2.22 -14.53
CA MET A 276 -9.24 -2.57 -13.14
C MET A 276 -8.71 -4.00 -13.02
N ARG A 277 -9.35 -4.99 -13.67
CA ARG A 277 -8.84 -6.38 -13.73
C ARG A 277 -7.49 -6.49 -14.44
N GLY A 278 -7.17 -5.54 -15.31
CA GLY A 278 -5.85 -5.42 -15.91
C GLY A 278 -4.76 -5.03 -14.90
N LEU A 279 -5.11 -4.43 -13.76
CA LEU A 279 -4.17 -4.13 -12.67
C LEU A 279 -3.96 -5.34 -11.74
N ASP A 280 -5.03 -6.08 -11.47
CA ASP A 280 -5.01 -7.32 -10.70
C ASP A 280 -6.21 -8.20 -11.08
N CYS A 281 -5.89 -9.39 -11.60
CA CYS A 281 -6.90 -10.34 -12.08
C CYS A 281 -7.71 -11.00 -10.96
N HIS A 282 -7.25 -10.93 -9.71
CA HIS A 282 -7.92 -11.50 -8.53
C HIS A 282 -8.90 -10.54 -7.87
N LEU A 283 -9.06 -9.32 -8.39
CA LEU A 283 -10.04 -8.38 -7.86
C LEU A 283 -11.48 -8.92 -8.04
N ASP A 284 -12.16 -9.13 -6.92
CA ASP A 284 -13.59 -9.45 -6.89
C ASP A 284 -14.44 -8.20 -7.17
N ILE A 285 -14.47 -7.83 -8.46
CA ILE A 285 -15.31 -6.73 -8.95
C ILE A 285 -16.69 -7.29 -9.25
N LYS A 286 -17.53 -7.42 -8.22
CA LYS A 286 -18.94 -7.80 -8.41
C LYS A 286 -19.68 -6.70 -9.20
N VAL A 287 -20.82 -7.09 -9.77
CA VAL A 287 -21.78 -6.13 -10.33
C VAL A 287 -22.46 -5.45 -9.14
N PHE A 288 -21.98 -4.27 -8.76
CA PHE A 288 -22.66 -3.39 -7.81
C PHE A 288 -23.51 -2.40 -8.60
#